data_AF-A0A7S0MNU5-F1
#
_entry.id   AF-A0A7S0MNU5-F1
#
_cell.length_a   1.000
_cell.length_b   1.000
_cell.length_c   1.000
_cell.angle_alpha   90.00
_cell.angle_beta   90.00
_cell.angle_gamma   90.00
#
_symmetry.space_group_name_H-M   'P 1'
#
loop_
_entity.id
_entity.type
_entity.pdbx_description
1 polymer ?
#
loop_
_entity_poly.entity_id
_entity_poly.type
_entity_poly.pdbx_seq_one_letter_code
_entity_poly.pdbx_strand_id
1 'polypeptide(L)'
;NSMRLYVAAGWILAIAIRAALMHSSAAREILSSRVEISTPITAFTRIKEGAFLWDQGSHPYLGDSLHQPPLILALFYPLATEPLADSILAHSIAFIALDLLCALLLRAIAVEYLAS
;
A
#
# COMPACT_ATOMS: atom_id res chain seq x y z
N ASN A 1 -4.95 -29.77 -11.81
CA ASN A 1 -5.93 -28.84 -12.41
C ASN A 1 -5.18 -27.60 -12.89
N SER A 2 -5.07 -27.40 -14.20
CA SER A 2 -4.27 -26.33 -14.81
C SER A 2 -4.68 -24.93 -14.36
N MET A 3 -5.97 -24.71 -14.06
CA MET A 3 -6.48 -23.42 -13.55
C MET A 3 -5.83 -23.00 -12.21
N ARG A 4 -5.67 -23.94 -11.27
CA ARG A 4 -5.05 -23.64 -9.96
C ARG A 4 -3.57 -23.29 -10.11
N LEU A 5 -2.90 -23.86 -11.11
CA LEU A 5 -1.50 -23.59 -11.41
C LEU A 5 -1.31 -22.17 -11.95
N TYR A 6 -2.17 -21.72 -12.89
CA TYR A 6 -2.10 -20.36 -13.43
C TYR A 6 -2.35 -19.29 -12.37
N VAL A 7 -3.32 -19.51 -11.47
CA VAL A 7 -3.60 -18.57 -10.37
C VAL A 7 -2.40 -18.49 -9.42
N ALA A 8 -1.83 -19.64 -9.03
CA ALA A 8 -0.66 -19.66 -8.17
C ALA A 8 0.56 -18.99 -8.83
N ALA A 9 0.80 -19.25 -10.10
CA ALA A 9 1.86 -18.60 -10.87
C ALA A 9 1.65 -17.08 -10.94
N GLY A 10 0.41 -16.63 -11.13
CA GLY A 10 0.06 -15.21 -11.11
C GLY A 10 0.37 -14.54 -9.77
N TRP A 11 0.03 -15.18 -8.64
CA TRP A 11 0.37 -14.66 -7.31
C TRP A 11 1.88 -14.61 -7.09
N ILE A 12 2.61 -15.66 -7.45
CA ILE A 12 4.08 -15.69 -7.31
C ILE A 12 4.71 -14.56 -8.14
N LEU A 13 4.26 -14.37 -9.38
CA LEU A 13 4.77 -13.31 -10.25
C LEU A 13 4.47 -11.93 -9.68
N ALA A 14 3.25 -11.69 -9.18
CA ALA A 14 2.87 -10.41 -8.57
C ALA A 14 3.73 -10.09 -7.33
N ILE A 15 3.92 -11.08 -6.44
CA ILE A 15 4.80 -10.95 -5.26
C ILE A 15 6.23 -10.62 -5.69
N ALA A 16 6.76 -11.34 -6.68
CA ALA A 16 8.12 -11.14 -7.17
C ALA A 16 8.31 -9.74 -7.77
N ILE A 17 7.38 -9.28 -8.61
CA ILE A 17 7.42 -7.93 -9.19
C ILE A 17 7.34 -6.87 -8.10
N ARG A 18 6.39 -6.99 -7.16
CA ARG A 18 6.22 -6.01 -6.07
C ARG A 18 7.49 -5.94 -5.21
N ALA A 19 8.05 -7.09 -4.84
CA ALA A 19 9.29 -7.17 -4.07
C ALA A 19 10.46 -6.53 -4.83
N ALA A 20 10.62 -6.85 -6.13
CA ALA A 20 11.69 -6.29 -6.96
C ALA A 20 11.60 -4.76 -7.08
N LEU A 21 10.39 -4.22 -7.28
CA LEU A 21 10.17 -2.77 -7.36
C LEU A 21 10.50 -2.06 -6.05
N MET A 22 10.11 -2.63 -4.91
CA MET A 22 10.35 -2.00 -3.60
C MET A 22 11.81 -2.06 -3.15
N HIS A 23 12.53 -3.13 -3.49
CA HIS A 23 13.94 -3.29 -3.10
C HIS A 23 14.91 -2.61 -4.09
N SER A 24 14.46 -2.27 -5.30
CA SER A 24 15.24 -1.48 -6.26
C SER A 24 15.22 0.00 -5.89
N SER A 25 16.38 0.58 -5.57
CA SER A 25 16.53 2.02 -5.32
C SER A 25 16.20 2.86 -6.56
N ALA A 26 16.70 2.44 -7.73
CA ALA A 26 16.44 3.13 -9.00
C ALA A 26 14.95 3.13 -9.35
N ALA A 27 14.25 2.00 -9.17
CA ALA A 27 12.81 1.94 -9.43
C ALA A 27 12.05 2.88 -8.49
N ARG A 28 12.38 2.88 -7.19
CA ARG A 28 11.75 3.80 -6.22
C ARG A 28 11.93 5.25 -6.61
N GLU A 29 13.16 5.67 -6.95
CA GLU A 29 13.46 7.06 -7.32
C GLU A 29 12.71 7.50 -8.58
N ILE A 30 12.68 6.65 -9.61
CA ILE A 30 11.96 6.93 -10.85
C ILE A 30 10.45 7.04 -10.58
N LEU A 31 9.88 6.12 -9.82
CA LEU A 31 8.44 6.09 -9.56
C LEU A 31 7.99 7.22 -8.63
N SER A 32 8.78 7.57 -7.61
CA SER A 32 8.42 8.63 -6.65
C SER A 32 8.56 10.04 -7.22
N SER A 33 9.45 10.24 -8.20
CA SER A 33 9.67 11.55 -8.82
C SER A 33 8.64 11.92 -9.89
N ARG A 34 7.76 10.99 -10.27
CA ARG A 34 6.74 11.20 -11.31
C ARG A 34 5.39 11.52 -10.69
N VAL A 35 4.90 12.73 -10.93
CA VAL A 35 3.60 13.20 -10.44
C VAL A 35 2.41 12.40 -10.99
N GLU A 36 2.58 11.75 -12.15
CA GLU A 36 1.59 10.83 -12.74
C GLU A 36 1.38 9.56 -11.89
N ILE A 37 2.39 9.19 -11.10
CA ILE A 37 2.42 7.96 -10.31
C ILE A 37 2.25 8.26 -8.82
N SER A 38 2.88 9.32 -8.33
CA SER A 38 2.76 9.80 -6.95
C SER A 38 2.31 11.25 -6.95
N THR A 39 1.00 11.47 -6.81
CA THR A 39 0.47 12.83 -6.70
C THR A 39 0.70 13.40 -5.30
N PRO A 40 0.85 14.73 -5.14
CA PRO A 40 0.98 15.35 -3.81
C PRO A 40 -0.19 15.03 -2.86
N ILE A 41 -1.37 14.71 -3.40
CA ILE A 41 -2.59 14.46 -2.62
C ILE A 41 -2.65 13.01 -2.11
N THR A 42 -2.16 12.05 -2.89
CA THR A 42 -2.28 10.61 -2.58
C THR A 42 -0.97 9.94 -2.15
N ALA A 43 0.14 10.68 -2.11
CA ALA A 43 1.43 10.14 -1.69
C ALA A 43 1.40 9.66 -0.23
N PHE A 44 2.07 8.53 0.03
CA PHE A 44 2.22 7.97 1.39
C PHE A 44 2.91 8.95 2.36
N THR A 45 3.71 9.90 1.84
CA THR A 45 4.29 10.99 2.63
C THR A 45 3.22 11.77 3.41
N ARG A 46 2.00 11.95 2.87
CA ARG A 46 0.91 12.62 3.59
C ARG A 46 0.43 11.83 4.80
N ILE A 47 0.45 10.50 4.73
CA ILE A 47 0.15 9.65 5.90
C ILE A 47 1.23 9.80 6.97
N LYS A 48 2.51 9.89 6.57
CA LYS A 48 3.62 10.15 7.50
C LYS A 48 3.52 11.53 8.15
N GLU A 49 3.21 12.57 7.37
CA GLU A 49 2.93 13.91 7.89
C GLU A 49 1.74 13.91 8.86
N GLY A 50 0.67 13.21 8.51
CA GLY A 50 -0.51 13.07 9.38
C GLY A 50 -0.20 12.35 10.69
N ALA A 51 0.55 11.25 10.65
CA ALA A 51 0.98 10.54 11.85
C ALA A 51 1.90 11.41 12.73
N PHE A 52 2.82 12.15 12.11
CA PHE A 52 3.68 13.10 12.81
C PHE A 52 2.88 14.20 13.53
N LEU A 53 1.89 14.81 12.86
CA LEU A 53 1.02 15.80 13.48
C LEU A 53 0.26 15.22 14.68
N TRP A 54 -0.28 14.00 14.51
CA TRP A 54 -0.98 13.28 15.58
C TRP A 54 -0.08 13.08 16.80
N ASP A 55 1.17 12.65 16.60
CA ASP A 55 2.15 12.42 17.68
C ASP A 55 2.53 13.71 18.42
N GLN A 56 2.50 14.85 17.73
CA GLN A 56 2.73 16.17 18.32
C GLN A 56 1.48 16.75 19.00
N GLY A 57 0.40 15.96 19.15
CA GLY A 57 -0.85 16.39 19.78
C GLY A 57 -1.68 17.34 18.90
N SER A 58 -1.34 17.47 17.62
CA SER A 58 -2.07 18.28 16.65
C SER A 58 -3.00 17.39 15.83
N HIS A 59 -4.19 17.90 15.48
CA HIS A 59 -5.15 17.09 14.73
C HIS A 59 -4.77 17.04 13.23
N PRO A 60 -4.53 15.86 12.62
CA PRO A 60 -4.06 15.74 11.23
C PRO A 60 -5.06 16.26 10.20
N TYR A 61 -6.33 16.28 10.56
CA TYR A 61 -7.44 16.73 9.72
C TYR A 61 -7.85 18.19 9.97
N LEU A 62 -7.14 18.89 10.86
CA LEU A 62 -7.31 20.35 10.96
C LEU A 62 -6.49 20.99 9.84
N GLY A 63 -7.18 21.72 8.96
CA GLY A 63 -6.60 22.31 7.75
C GLY A 63 -6.48 21.31 6.58
N ASP A 64 -5.84 21.74 5.49
CA ASP A 64 -5.72 21.02 4.22
C ASP A 64 -4.59 19.95 4.21
N SER A 65 -4.18 19.51 5.41
CA SER A 65 -2.98 18.69 5.63
C SER A 65 -3.20 17.22 5.24
N LEU A 66 -4.29 16.60 5.68
CA LEU A 66 -4.59 15.21 5.36
C LEU A 66 -6.00 15.02 4.80
N HIS A 67 -6.07 14.49 3.58
CA HIS A 67 -7.32 14.23 2.85
C HIS A 67 -7.76 12.75 2.87
N GLN A 68 -6.89 11.86 3.33
CA GLN A 68 -7.16 10.43 3.36
C GLN A 68 -8.08 10.09 4.53
N PRO A 69 -9.07 9.19 4.37
CA PRO A 69 -10.01 8.85 5.45
C PRO A 69 -9.30 8.47 6.77
N PRO A 70 -9.87 8.80 7.94
CA PRO A 70 -9.33 8.40 9.27
C PRO A 70 -8.95 6.93 9.38
N LEU A 71 -9.71 6.05 8.73
CA LEU A 71 -9.43 4.62 8.70
C LEU A 71 -8.12 4.28 7.96
N ILE A 72 -7.78 5.02 6.90
CA ILE A 72 -6.53 4.83 6.17
C ILE A 72 -5.35 5.27 7.03
N LEU A 73 -5.47 6.41 7.72
CA LEU A 73 -4.44 6.82 8.69
C LEU A 73 -4.27 5.76 9.76
N ALA A 74 -5.35 5.31 10.41
CA ALA A 74 -5.28 4.28 11.45
C ALA A 74 -4.67 2.95 10.95
N LEU A 75 -5.01 2.53 9.73
CA LEU A 75 -4.48 1.31 9.11
C LEU A 75 -2.98 1.38 8.86
N PHE A 76 -2.49 2.52 8.37
CA PHE A 76 -1.09 2.70 8.00
C PHE A 76 -0.23 3.35 9.08
N TYR A 77 -0.83 3.80 10.18
CA TYR A 77 -0.14 4.48 11.28
C TYR A 77 1.08 3.70 11.78
N PRO A 78 1.05 2.37 12.00
CA PRO A 78 2.24 1.62 12.40
C PRO A 78 3.38 1.70 11.40
N LEU A 79 3.10 1.77 10.09
CA LEU A 79 4.12 1.93 9.04
C LEU A 79 4.55 3.39 8.85
N ALA A 80 3.84 4.34 9.47
CA ALA A 80 4.15 5.76 9.40
C ALA A 80 4.96 6.25 10.61
N THR A 81 5.01 5.47 11.69
CA THR A 81 5.71 5.79 12.94
C THR A 81 6.79 4.75 13.27
N GLU A 82 7.73 5.13 14.13
CA GLU A 82 8.74 4.19 14.64
C GLU A 82 8.08 3.02 15.41
N PRO A 83 8.63 1.80 15.32
CA PRO A 83 9.91 1.44 14.68
C PRO A 83 9.81 1.01 13.21
N LEU A 84 8.62 1.03 12.60
CA LEU A 84 8.44 0.46 11.26
C LEU A 84 8.54 1.50 10.13
N ALA A 85 8.56 2.80 10.45
CA ALA A 85 8.59 3.91 9.49
C ALA A 85 9.70 3.77 8.43
N ASP A 86 10.89 3.33 8.83
CA ASP A 86 12.03 3.17 7.92
C ASP A 86 12.26 1.70 7.48
N SER A 87 11.44 0.77 7.95
CA SER A 87 11.59 -0.65 7.64
C SER A 87 11.04 -0.99 6.25
N ILE A 88 11.94 -1.09 5.26
CA ILE A 88 11.59 -1.51 3.89
C ILE A 88 10.92 -2.88 3.85
N LEU A 89 11.33 -3.79 4.74
CA LEU A 89 10.75 -5.13 4.84
C LEU A 89 9.31 -5.06 5.33
N ALA A 90 9.03 -4.26 6.37
CA ALA A 90 7.67 -4.10 6.90
C ALA A 90 6.73 -3.49 5.85
N HIS A 91 7.20 -2.44 5.16
CA HIS A 91 6.47 -1.85 4.04
C HIS A 91 6.20 -2.88 2.94
N SER A 92 7.23 -3.64 2.54
CA SER A 92 7.10 -4.65 1.48
C SER A 92 6.08 -5.73 1.84
N ILE A 93 6.15 -6.27 3.06
CA ILE A 93 5.21 -7.28 3.53
C ILE A 93 3.79 -6.73 3.56
N ALA A 94 3.58 -5.51 4.08
CA ALA A 94 2.26 -4.91 4.18
C ALA A 94 1.62 -4.68 2.81
N PHE A 95 2.34 -4.08 1.86
CA PHE A 95 1.80 -3.82 0.51
C PHE A 95 1.59 -5.11 -0.28
N ILE A 96 2.46 -6.13 -0.15
CA ILE A 96 2.25 -7.45 -0.76
C ILE A 96 1.01 -8.12 -0.15
N ALA A 97 0.83 -8.06 1.17
CA ALA A 97 -0.34 -8.63 1.83
C ALA A 97 -1.64 -7.95 1.37
N LEU A 98 -1.63 -6.62 1.21
CA LEU A 98 -2.77 -5.87 0.67
C LEU A 98 -3.08 -6.26 -0.78
N ASP A 99 -2.06 -6.43 -1.63
CA ASP A 99 -2.27 -6.90 -3.00
C ASP A 99 -2.94 -8.28 -3.04
N LEU A 100 -2.46 -9.21 -2.21
CA LEU A 100 -3.02 -10.55 -2.11
C LEU A 100 -4.45 -10.53 -1.57
N LEU A 101 -4.72 -9.70 -0.56
CA LEU A 101 -6.07 -9.51 -0.03
C LEU A 101 -7.01 -8.97 -1.12
N CYS A 102 -6.60 -7.93 -1.85
CA CYS A 102 -7.35 -7.39 -2.98
C CYS A 102 -7.61 -8.47 -4.05
N ALA A 103 -6.59 -9.24 -4.41
CA ALA A 103 -6.73 -10.33 -5.39
C ALA A 103 -7.72 -11.41 -4.92
N LEU A 104 -7.70 -11.76 -3.62
CA LEU A 104 -8.64 -12.72 -3.03
C LEU A 104 -10.07 -12.19 -3.00
N LEU A 105 -10.26 -10.93 -2.60
CA LEU A 105 -11.57 -10.29 -2.56
C LEU A 105 -12.17 -10.13 -3.95
N LEU A 106 -11.38 -9.68 -4.93
CA LEU A 106 -11.83 -9.57 -6.32
C LEU A 106 -12.21 -10.93 -6.90
N ARG A 107 -11.42 -11.98 -6.62
CA ARG A 107 -11.77 -13.35 -7.01
C ARG A 107 -13.07 -13.81 -6.36
N ALA A 108 -13.27 -13.54 -5.07
CA ALA A 108 -14.49 -13.92 -4.36
C ALA A 108 -15.72 -13.24 -4.98
N ILE A 109 -15.64 -11.94 -5.24
CA ILE A 109 -16.70 -11.17 -5.90
C ILE A 109 -16.99 -11.72 -7.31
N ALA A 110 -15.96 -12.02 -8.09
CA ALA A 110 -16.14 -12.54 -9.45
C ALA A 110 -16.79 -13.93 -9.46
N VAL A 111 -16.46 -14.80 -8.49
CA VAL A 111 -17.09 -16.12 -8.35
C VAL A 111 -18.56 -15.98 -7.96
N GLU A 112 -18.88 -15.10 -7.01
CA GLU A 112 -20.26 -14.83 -6.60
C GLU A 112 -21.10 -14.30 -7.77
N TYR A 113 -20.56 -13.33 -8.52
CA TYR A 113 -21.24 -12.76 -9.69
C TYR A 113 -21.50 -13.77 -10.81
N LEU A 114 -20.64 -14.77 -10.99
CA LEU A 114 -20.86 -15.84 -11.97
C LEU A 114 -21.83 -16.93 -11.46
N ALA A 115 -22.07 -16.99 -10.15
CA ALA A 115 -23.00 -17.93 -9.54
C ALA A 115 -24.44 -17.38 -9.49
N SER A 116 -24.61 -16.05 -9.54
CA SER A 116 -25.90 -15.35 -9.70
C SER A 116 -26.37 -15.32 -11.15
#